data_AF-A0A0P9HPE5-F1
#
_entry.id   AF-A0A0P9HPE5-F1
#
_cell.length_a   1.000
_cell.length_b   1.000
_cell.length_c   1.000
_cell.angle_alpha   90.00
_cell.angle_beta   90.00
_cell.angle_gamma   90.00
#
_symmetry.space_group_name_H-M   'P 1'
#
loop_
_entity.id
_entity.type
_entity.pdbx_description
1 polymer ?
#
loop_
_entity_poly.entity_id
_entity_poly.type
_entity_poly.pdbx_seq_one_letter_code
_entity_poly.pdbx_strand_id
1 'polypeptide(L)' 'YVLWHPIANKLKQKSKKEVELRLMMVEGLLSIQTGISATAVQQKLMVFIPTSQREKNNDNAVKADE' A
#
# COMPACT_ATOMS: atom_id res chain seq x y z
N TYR A 1 30.71 -13.43 -10.35
CA TYR A 1 30.09 -13.76 -9.04
C TYR A 1 29.67 -12.55 -8.19
N VAL A 2 30.17 -11.32 -8.42
CA VAL A 2 29.88 -10.17 -7.54
C VAL A 2 28.58 -9.41 -7.88
N LEU A 3 28.11 -9.41 -9.14
CA LEU A 3 26.91 -8.64 -9.52
C LEU A 3 25.57 -9.36 -9.29
N TRP A 4 25.54 -10.69 -9.29
CA TRP A 4 24.27 -11.43 -9.23
C TRP A 4 23.62 -11.39 -7.84
N HIS A 5 24.42 -11.38 -6.77
CA HIS A 5 23.92 -11.29 -5.40
C HIS A 5 23.16 -9.98 -5.08
N PRO A 6 23.68 -8.77 -5.39
CA PRO A 6 22.95 -7.53 -5.13
C PRO A 6 21.72 -7.37 -6.02
N ILE A 7 21.76 -7.86 -7.27
CA ILE A 7 20.60 -7.84 -8.18
C ILE A 7 19.48 -8.73 -7.64
N ALA A 8 19.80 -9.95 -7.19
CA ALA A 8 18.83 -10.85 -6.58
C ALA A 8 18.22 -10.25 -5.31
N ASN A 9 19.01 -9.60 -4.45
CA ASN A 9 18.50 -8.93 -3.26
C ASN A 9 17.60 -7.74 -3.60
N LYS A 10 17.94 -6.94 -4.61
CA LYS A 10 17.14 -5.79 -5.04
C LYS A 10 15.82 -6.22 -5.67
N LEU A 11 15.82 -7.30 -6.47
CA LEU A 11 14.60 -7.91 -7.01
C LEU A 11 13.73 -8.51 -5.90
N LYS A 12 14.32 -9.21 -4.93
CA LYS A 12 13.59 -9.74 -3.77
C LYS A 12 12.94 -8.62 -2.96
N GLN A 13 13.62 -7.49 -2.78
CA GLN A 13 13.05 -6.33 -2.09
C GLN A 13 11.90 -5.69 -2.88
N LYS A 14 12.03 -5.54 -4.20
CA LYS A 14 10.97 -5.03 -5.07
C LYS A 14 9.75 -5.96 -5.09
N SER A 15 9.98 -7.27 -5.22
CA SER A 15 8.94 -8.29 -5.19
C SER A 15 8.14 -8.25 -3.89
N LYS A 16 8.79 -8.10 -2.74
CA LYS A 16 8.09 -7.94 -1.45
C LYS A 16 7.14 -6.75 -1.44
N LYS A 17 7.58 -5.59 -1.95
CA LYS A 17 6.73 -4.38 -2.06
C LYS A 17 5.55 -4.59 -3.01
N GLU A 18 5.76 -5.27 -4.13
CA GLU A 18 4.68 -5.57 -5.07
C GLU A 18 3.64 -6.52 -4.49
N VAL A 19 4.08 -7.53 -3.74
CA VAL A 19 3.17 -8.48 -3.06
C VAL A 19 2.29 -7.76 -2.04
N GLU A 20 2.87 -6.85 -1.26
CA GLU A 20 2.13 -6.03 -0.28
C GLU A 20 1.06 -5.15 -0.95
N LEU A 21 1.39 -4.50 -2.07
CA LEU A 21 0.43 -3.73 -2.87
C LEU A 21 -0.68 -4.60 -3.45
N ARG A 22 -0.35 -5.79 -3.96
CA ARG A 22 -1.36 -6.71 -4.51
C ARG A 22 -2.28 -7.26 -3.42
N LEU A 23 -1.75 -7.52 -2.23
CA LEU A 23 -2.54 -7.95 -1.08
C LEU A 23 -3.56 -6.87 -0.69
N MET A 24 -3.13 -5.61 -0.61
CA MET A 24 -4.02 -4.48 -0.37
C MET A 24 -5.14 -4.39 -1.43
N MET A 25 -4.80 -4.55 -2.72
CA MET A 25 -5.80 -4.53 -3.80
C MET A 25 -6.81 -5.68 -3.70
N VAL A 26 -6.35 -6.90 -3.39
CA VAL A 26 -7.23 -8.07 -3.23
C VAL A 26 -8.17 -7.90 -2.03
N GLU A 27 -7.67 -7.42 -0.91
CA GLU A 27 -8.50 -7.10 0.27
C GLU A 27 -9.51 -6.00 -0.01
N GLY A 28 -9.12 -4.97 -0.77
CA GLY A 28 -10.03 -3.92 -1.23
C GLY A 28 -11.15 -4.47 -2.12
N LEU A 29 -10.80 -5.31 -3.09
CA LEU A 29 -11.76 -5.97 -3.96
C LEU A 29 -12.73 -6.86 -3.19
N LEU A 30 -12.21 -7.68 -2.26
CA LEU A 30 -13.04 -8.54 -1.41
C LEU A 30 -13.99 -7.70 -0.55
N SER A 31 -13.50 -6.60 0.01
CA SER A 31 -14.30 -5.70 0.83
C SER A 31 -15.47 -5.08 0.06
N ILE A 32 -15.24 -4.71 -1.21
CA ILE A 32 -16.28 -4.24 -2.12
C ILE A 32 -17.30 -5.36 -2.41
N GLN A 33 -16.82 -6.57 -2.71
CA GLN A 33 -17.70 -7.72 -2.99
C GLN A 33 -18.60 -8.06 -1.80
N THR A 34 -18.07 -7.97 -0.59
CA THR A 34 -18.83 -8.25 0.65
C THR A 34 -19.81 -7.14 1.05
N GLY A 35 -19.79 -5.99 0.36
CA GLY A 35 -20.71 -4.87 0.66
C GLY A 35 -20.38 -4.12 1.96
N ILE A 36 -19.10 -4.11 2.38
CA ILE A 36 -18.66 -3.37 3.57
C ILE A 36 -18.75 -1.86 3.30
N SER A 37 -19.10 -1.07 4.32
CA SER A 37 -19.17 0.39 4.20
C SER A 37 -17.79 1.01 3.91
N ALA A 38 -17.76 2.08 3.12
CA ALA A 38 -16.53 2.73 2.67
C ALA A 38 -15.59 3.12 3.83
N THR A 39 -16.15 3.55 4.97
CA THR A 39 -15.40 3.89 6.18
C THR A 39 -14.66 2.68 6.77
N ALA A 40 -15.31 1.52 6.82
CA ALA A 40 -14.69 0.30 7.33
C ALA A 40 -13.62 -0.24 6.37
N VAL A 41 -13.84 -0.11 5.05
CA VAL A 41 -12.81 -0.44 4.04
C VAL A 41 -11.59 0.47 4.18
N GLN A 42 -11.80 1.77 4.40
CA GLN A 42 -10.73 2.75 4.62
C GLN A 42 -9.90 2.43 5.87
N GLN A 43 -10.54 2.10 6.98
CA GLN A 43 -9.84 1.71 8.22
C GLN A 43 -9.01 0.44 8.03
N LYS A 44 -9.53 -0.54 7.29
CA LYS A 44 -8.82 -1.79 6.99
C LYS A 44 -7.63 -1.58 6.05
N LEU A 45 -7.81 -0.78 4.99
CA LEU A 45 -6.75 -0.45 4.03
C LEU A 45 -5.68 0.47 4.64
N MET A 46 -6.03 1.32 5.60
CA MET A 46 -5.08 2.18 6.31
C MET A 46 -3.92 1.38 6.91
N VAL A 47 -4.16 0.17 7.43
CA VAL A 47 -3.14 -0.70 8.05
C VAL A 47 -2.03 -1.08 7.05
N PHE A 48 -2.36 -1.20 5.77
CA PHE A 48 -1.40 -1.54 4.71
C PHE A 48 -0.57 -0.33 4.22
N ILE A 49 -0.91 0.89 4.63
CA ILE A 49 -0.16 2.09 4.28
C ILE A 49 0.84 2.41 5.40
N PRO A 50 2.16 2.45 5.12
CA PRO A 50 3.17 2.86 6.09
C PRO A 50 2.87 4.25 6.64
N THR A 51 3.10 4.45 7.94
CA THR A 51 2.86 5.74 8.64
C THR A 51 3.51 6.93 7.94
N SER A 52 4.70 6.74 7.36
CA SER A 52 5.42 7.76 6.59
C SER A 52 4.69 8.23 5.31
N GLN A 53 3.79 7.42 4.74
CA GLN A 53 2.96 7.80 3.59
C GLN A 53 1.61 8.40 4.02
N ARG A 54 1.15 8.12 5.25
CA ARG A 54 -0.10 8.70 5.78
C ARG A 54 0.02 10.22 5.98
N GLU A 55 1.17 10.70 6.47
CA GLU A 55 1.45 12.12 6.68
C GLU A 55 1.35 12.93 5.38
N LYS A 56 1.90 12.40 4.28
CA LYS A 56 1.83 13.06 2.95
C LYS A 56 0.41 13.20 2.41
N ASN A 57 -0.49 12.26 2.74
CA ASN A 57 -1.87 12.36 2.31
C ASN A 57 -2.66 13.39 3.14
N ASN A 58 -2.33 13.57 4.42
CA ASN A 58 -2.90 14.65 5.22
C ASN A 58 -2.40 16.02 4.73
N ASP A 59 -1.11 16.16 4.42
CA ASP A 59 -0.54 17.41 3.89
C ASP A 59 -1.05 17.76 2.49
N ASN A 60 -1.38 16.77 1.65
CA ASN A 60 -1.97 17.01 0.33
C ASN A 60 -3.47 17.29 0.40
N ALA A 61 -4.19 16.74 1.38
CA ALA A 61 -5.59 17.11 1.64
C ALA A 61 -5.70 18.59 2.06
N VAL A 62 -4.75 19.07 2.88
CA VAL A 62 -4.70 20.49 3.31
C VAL A 62 -4.34 21.45 2.15
N LYS A 63 -3.66 20.98 1.10
CA LYS A 63 -3.29 21.80 -0.08
C LYS A 63 -4.33 21.80 -1.20
N ALA A 64 -5.35 20.97 -1.14
CA ALA A 64 -6.45 20.99 -2.10
C ALA A 64 -7.54 22.03 -1.75
N ASP A 65 -7.49 22.55 -0.51
CA ASP A 65 -8.40 23.54 0.04
C ASP A 65 -7.83 24.98 0.01
N GLU A 66 -6.69 25.20 -0.66
CA GLU A 66 -6.08 26.52 -0.92
C GLU A 66 -6.01 26.85 -2.42
#